data_AF-A0A960B6R5-F1
#
_entry.id   AF-A0A960B6R5-F1
#
_cell.length_a   1.000
_cell.length_b   1.000
_cell.length_c   1.000
_cell.angle_alpha   90.00
_cell.angle_beta   90.00
_cell.angle_gamma   90.00
#
_symmetry.space_group_name_H-M   'P 1'
#
loop_
_entity.id
_entity.type
_entity.pdbx_description
1 polymer ?
#
loop_
_entity_poly.entity_id
_entity_poly.type
_entity_poly.pdbx_seq_one_letter_code
_entity_poly.pdbx_strand_id
1 'polypeptide(L)' 'MADDLARVQRWLGAGGTLRPLARSTRTVTLALCSCDTGAEMERMTSSDPALLATLDELLAEARPGLRRAGSP' A
#
# COMPACT_ATOMS: atom_id res chain seq x y z
N MET A 1 10.56 -5.65 -13.90
CA MET A 1 9.14 -5.82 -13.57
C MET A 1 8.72 -4.52 -12.90
N ALA A 2 8.44 -3.49 -13.72
CA ALA A 2 8.47 -2.07 -13.31
C ALA A 2 7.07 -1.51 -12.97
N ASP A 3 6.09 -2.38 -12.74
CA ASP A 3 4.69 -1.98 -12.60
C ASP A 3 4.13 -2.22 -11.19
N ASP A 4 4.91 -2.77 -10.25
CA ASP A 4 4.44 -3.04 -8.88
C ASP A 4 4.00 -1.74 -8.19
N LEU A 5 4.77 -0.66 -8.36
CA LEU A 5 4.41 0.66 -7.87
C LEU A 5 3.13 1.19 -8.52
N ALA A 6 2.98 1.03 -9.83
CA ALA A 6 1.78 1.48 -10.55
C ALA A 6 0.54 0.67 -10.13
N ARG A 7 0.68 -0.65 -9.95
CA ARG A 7 -0.36 -1.54 -9.40
C ARG A 7 -0.79 -1.09 -8.01
N VAL A 8 0.16 -0.81 -7.12
CA VAL A 8 -0.11 -0.35 -5.75
C VAL A 8 -0.83 1.00 -5.75
N GLN A 9 -0.36 1.96 -6.56
CA GLN A 9 -1.02 3.26 -6.69
C GLN A 9 -2.44 3.13 -7.24
N ARG A 10 -2.65 2.26 -8.23
CA ARG A 10 -3.99 1.98 -8.76
C ARG A 10 -4.91 1.35 -7.69
N TRP A 11 -4.37 0.48 -6.85
CA TRP A 11 -5.12 -0.12 -5.73
C TRP A 11 -5.56 0.95 -4.72
N LEU A 12 -4.63 1.81 -4.29
CA LEU A 12 -4.94 2.94 -3.42
C LEU A 12 -5.95 3.90 -4.05
N GLY A 13 -5.82 4.18 -5.34
CA GLY A 13 -6.77 5.00 -6.10
C GLY A 13 -8.18 4.42 -6.22
N ALA A 14 -8.32 3.09 -6.10
CA ALA A 14 -9.62 2.42 -6.02
C ALA A 14 -10.21 2.41 -4.59
N GLY A 15 -9.51 2.98 -3.60
CA GLY A 15 -9.90 2.95 -2.19
C GLY A 15 -9.43 1.70 -1.44
N GLY A 16 -8.65 0.83 -2.09
CA GLY A 16 -8.04 -0.31 -1.44
C GLY A 16 -6.95 0.11 -0.45
N THR A 17 -6.72 -0.68 0.59
CA THR A 17 -5.69 -0.41 1.60
C THR A 17 -4.50 -1.33 1.44
N LEU A 18 -3.38 -0.97 2.05
CA LEU A 18 -2.15 -1.76 2.05
C LEU A 18 -1.75 -2.06 3.49
N ARG A 19 -1.29 -3.28 3.73
CA ARG A 19 -0.73 -3.70 5.00
C ARG A 19 0.61 -4.39 4.79
N PRO A 20 1.70 -3.93 5.42
CA PRO A 20 2.98 -4.61 5.33
C PRO A 20 2.91 -5.90 6.14
N LEU A 21 3.20 -7.03 5.49
CA LEU A 21 3.29 -8.34 6.13
C LEU A 21 4.72 -8.66 6.52
N ALA A 22 5.67 -8.35 5.64
CA ALA A 22 7.09 -8.55 5.86
C ALA A 22 7.89 -7.44 5.18
N ARG A 23 8.92 -6.93 5.85
CA ARG A 23 9.86 -5.96 5.29
C ARG A 23 11.27 -6.51 5.47
N SER A 24 12.00 -6.57 4.37
CA SER A 24 13.42 -6.89 4.33
C SER A 24 14.20 -5.69 3.76
N THR A 25 15.53 -5.75 3.83
CA THR A 25 16.41 -4.70 3.30
C THR A 25 16.33 -4.51 1.79
N ARG A 26 15.85 -5.52 1.05
CA ARG A 26 15.75 -5.52 -0.43
C ARG A 26 14.39 -5.92 -0.98
N THR A 27 13.47 -6.34 -0.12
CA THR A 27 12.16 -6.84 -0.54
C THR A 27 11.10 -6.43 0.48
N VAL A 28 9.88 -6.27 0.03
CA VAL A 28 8.72 -6.02 0.87
C VAL A 28 7.57 -6.92 0.42
N THR A 29 6.87 -7.49 1.38
CA THR A 29 5.63 -8.21 1.17
C THR A 29 4.47 -7.38 1.72
N LEU A 30 3.57 -7.01 0.82
CA LEU A 30 2.39 -6.20 1.07
C LEU A 30 1.13 -7.04 0.87
N ALA A 31 0.19 -6.90 1.79
CA ALA A 31 -1.19 -7.31 1.61
C ALA A 31 -1.99 -6.14 1.03
N LEU A 32 -2.60 -6.37 -0.13
CA LEU A 32 -3.62 -5.51 -0.71
C LEU A 32 -4.94 -5.91 -0.07
N CYS A 33 -5.47 -5.00 0.75
CA CYS A 33 -6.67 -5.22 1.55
C CYS A 33 -7.88 -4.54 0.90
N SER A 34 -9.05 -5.17 1.05
CA SER A 34 -10.34 -4.64 0.58
C SER A 34 -10.67 -3.30 1.25
N CYS A 35 -11.33 -2.43 0.50
CA CYS A 35 -11.85 -1.15 0.97
C CYS A 35 -12.96 -1.30 2.03
N ASP A 36 -13.77 -2.35 1.93
CA ASP A 36 -14.95 -2.54 2.79
C ASP A 36 -14.60 -3.10 4.17
N THR A 37 -13.76 -4.14 4.20
CA THR A 37 -13.54 -4.95 5.41
C THR A 37 -12.10 -4.89 5.91
N GLY A 38 -11.17 -4.33 5.13
CA GLY A 38 -9.74 -4.43 5.40
C GLY A 38 -9.19 -5.85 5.30
N ALA A 39 -9.98 -6.82 4.80
CA ALA A 39 -9.54 -8.18 4.59
C ALA A 39 -8.46 -8.25 3.50
N GLU A 40 -7.44 -9.08 3.71
CA GLU A 40 -6.40 -9.33 2.69
C GLU A 40 -7.03 -10.00 1.48
N MET A 41 -6.99 -9.31 0.34
CA MET A 41 -7.49 -9.81 -0.95
C MET A 41 -6.36 -10.43 -1.76
N GLU A 42 -5.22 -9.75 -1.80
CA GLU A 42 -4.05 -10.19 -2.55
C GLU A 42 -2.78 -9.95 -1.74
N ARG A 43 -1.81 -10.86 -1.85
CA ARG A 43 -0.49 -10.70 -1.28
C ARG A 43 0.51 -10.54 -2.40
N MET A 44 1.29 -9.47 -2.35
CA MET A 44 2.31 -9.15 -3.32
C MET A 44 3.66 -9.02 -2.63
N THR A 45 4.70 -9.63 -3.21
CA THR A 45 6.09 -9.41 -2.81
C THR A 45 6.80 -8.67 -3.91
N SER A 46 7.41 -7.54 -3.59
CA SER A 46 8.17 -6.74 -4.54
C SER A 46 9.56 -6.42 -4.01
N SER A 47 10.51 -6.38 -4.93
CA SER A 47 11.90 -5.99 -4.71
C SER A 47 12.25 -4.70 -5.47
N ASP A 48 11.22 -3.99 -5.95
CA ASP A 48 11.42 -2.79 -6.75
C ASP A 48 11.97 -1.65 -5.86
N PRO A 49 13.14 -1.07 -6.21
CA PRO A 49 13.75 0.00 -5.43
C PRO A 49 12.87 1.26 -5.36
N ALA A 50 12.07 1.57 -6.39
CA ALA A 50 11.15 2.70 -6.38
C ALA A 50 9.99 2.48 -5.41
N LEU A 51 9.45 1.26 -5.35
CA LEU A 51 8.45 0.89 -4.35
C LEU A 51 9.05 0.96 -2.94
N LEU A 52 10.25 0.42 -2.73
CA LEU A 52 10.91 0.46 -1.42
C LEU A 52 11.21 1.89 -0.95
N ALA A 53 11.59 2.79 -1.87
CA ALA A 53 11.83 4.20 -1.59
C ALA A 53 10.56 4.98 -1.26
N THR A 54 9.42 4.61 -1.87
CA THR A 54 8.11 5.26 -1.67
C THR A 54 7.20 4.53 -0.68
N LEU A 55 7.66 3.41 -0.11
CA LEU A 55 6.86 2.52 0.73
C LEU A 55 6.23 3.23 1.93
N ASP A 56 6.98 4.12 2.59
CA ASP A 56 6.50 4.80 3.80
C ASP A 56 5.32 5.74 3.48
N GLU A 57 5.45 6.51 2.39
CA GLU A 57 4.40 7.39 1.87
C GLU A 57 3.16 6.58 1.46
N LEU A 58 3.35 5.45 0.76
CA LEU A 58 2.26 4.57 0.34
C LEU A 58 1.53 3.96 1.54
N LEU A 59 2.25 3.57 2.59
CA LEU A 59 1.66 3.08 3.83
C LEU A 59 0.97 4.19 4.64
N ALA A 60 1.46 5.42 4.57
CA ALA A 60 0.81 6.57 5.18
C ALA A 60 -0.53 6.89 4.49
N GLU A 61 -0.54 6.88 3.15
CA GLU A 61 -1.75 7.06 2.33
C GLU A 61 -2.76 5.92 2.53
N ALA A 62 -2.27 4.69 2.62
CA ALA A 62 -3.07 3.49 2.85
C ALA A 62 -3.79 3.43 4.21
N ARG A 63 -3.48 4.32 5.16
CA ARG A 63 -4.17 4.42 6.45
C ARG A 63 -5.29 5.46 6.36
N PRO A 64 -6.55 5.07 6.08
CA PRO A 64 -7.68 5.97 6.18
C PRO A 64 -7.91 6.30 7.67
N GLY A 65 -7.25 7.33 8.17
CA GLY A 65 -7.33 7.73 9.57
C GLY A 65 -6.67 9.06 9.91
N LEU A 66 -5.79 9.58 9.04
CA LEU A 66 -5.26 10.95 9.17
C LEU A 66 -5.67 11.85 7.99
N ARG A 67 -6.78 11.56 7.32
CA ARG A 67 -7.46 12.58 6.51
C ARG A 67 -8.28 13.44 7.48
N ARG A 68 -7.66 14.57 7.85
CA ARG A 68 -8.20 15.76 8.53
C ARG A 68 -9.64 15.65 9.01
N ALA A 69 -9.81 15.53 10.33
CA ALA A 69 -10.90 16.22 10.98
C ALA A 69 -10.77 17.72 10.64
N GLY A 70 -11.72 18.24 9.86
CA GLY A 70 -11.77 19.62 9.38
C GLY A 70 -12.18 19.62 7.91
N SER A 71 -13.33 20.15 7.51
CA SER A 71 -14.14 21.24 8.08
C SER A 71 -15.38 21.43 7.16
N PRO A 72 -16.14 22.52 7.31
CA PRO A 72 -17.18 22.80 8.31
C PRO A 72 -18.56 22.21 7.98
#